data_AF-A0A7C5G4S5-F1
#
_entry.id   AF-A0A7C5G4S5-F1
#
_cell.length_a   1.000
_cell.length_b   1.000
_cell.length_c   1.000
_cell.angle_alpha   90.00
_cell.angle_beta   90.00
_cell.angle_gamma   90.00
#
_symmetry.space_group_name_H-M   'P 1'
#
loop_
_entity.id
_entity.type
_entity.pdbx_description
1 polymer ?
#
loop_
_entity_poly.entity_id
_entity_poly.type
_entity_poly.pdbx_seq_one_letter_code
_entity_poly.pdbx_strand_id
1 'polypeptide(L)'
;MSPLDKLSRILGKAITWAFSGALYGGFFSGLFGYLVMQEGAASWTPYLIASLVSGTVIAAFFGSMLVALGGTLTGILTAISYQILFATYHQPLLLLGSAFLLGMVAGTFFTRREIHESQPLAQAAAGLAGGLAAGPILFLVARTLELDEVMAAISALSVSLVGLFYVVAIKHLPGILRQGVAEKIGGPLVSGIIAAAVAAVFWLIGESYMVIPLYGQESSYQAILDDTPFGLLGGALGGAFGGAMLEILGIRLEEHIT
;
A
#
# COMPACT_ATOMS: atom_id res chain seq x y z
N MET A 1 23.46 25.35 -12.21
CA MET A 1 22.04 25.02 -11.95
C MET A 1 21.43 26.20 -11.20
N SER A 2 20.34 26.77 -11.71
CA SER A 2 19.70 27.92 -11.06
C SER A 2 19.11 27.49 -9.71
N PRO A 3 19.08 28.36 -8.68
CA PRO A 3 18.34 28.09 -7.45
C PRO A 3 16.87 27.74 -7.70
N LEU A 4 16.27 28.30 -8.76
CA LEU A 4 14.90 27.97 -9.19
C LEU A 4 14.77 26.55 -9.73
N ASP A 5 15.78 26.06 -10.47
CA ASP A 5 15.79 24.68 -10.97
C ASP A 5 15.91 23.68 -9.82
N LYS A 6 16.66 24.02 -8.77
CA LYS A 6 16.80 23.19 -7.57
C LYS A 6 15.50 23.13 -6.79
N LEU A 7 14.87 24.27 -6.58
CA LEU A 7 13.58 24.34 -5.89
C LEU A 7 12.49 23.58 -6.65
N SER A 8 12.42 23.74 -7.97
CA SER A 8 11.47 23.03 -8.83
C SER A 8 11.60 21.51 -8.70
N ARG A 9 12.82 20.97 -8.67
CA ARG A 9 13.04 19.53 -8.45
C ARG A 9 12.63 19.05 -7.08
N ILE A 10 12.98 19.80 -6.03
CA ILE A 10 12.60 19.46 -4.65
C ILE A 10 11.07 19.42 -4.53
N LEU A 11 10.38 20.44 -5.06
CA LEU A 11 8.93 20.48 -5.06
C LEU A 11 8.32 19.37 -5.91
N GLY A 12 8.87 19.11 -7.10
CA GLY A 12 8.42 18.02 -7.96
C GLY A 12 8.49 16.66 -7.26
N LYS A 13 9.62 16.33 -6.62
CA LYS A 13 9.73 15.09 -5.85
C LYS A 13 8.85 15.08 -4.61
N ALA A 14 8.78 16.19 -3.87
CA ALA A 14 7.91 16.28 -2.70
C ALA A 14 6.45 16.00 -3.08
N ILE A 15 5.95 16.59 -4.16
CA ILE A 15 4.56 16.39 -4.62
C ILE A 15 4.32 14.94 -5.05
N THR A 16 5.19 14.38 -5.88
CA THR A 16 5.06 12.98 -6.35
C THR A 16 5.05 11.99 -5.18
N TRP A 17 5.96 12.17 -4.23
CA TRP A 17 6.03 11.32 -3.05
C TRP A 17 4.91 11.61 -2.05
N ALA A 18 4.35 12.82 -2.01
CA ALA A 18 3.17 13.12 -1.21
C ALA A 18 1.95 12.32 -1.70
N PHE A 19 1.74 12.19 -3.02
CA PHE A 19 0.65 11.37 -3.54
C PHE A 19 0.83 9.89 -3.22
N SER A 20 2.03 9.36 -3.42
CA SER A 20 2.35 7.97 -3.05
C SER A 20 2.17 7.73 -1.55
N GLY A 21 2.66 8.67 -0.75
CA GLY A 21 2.56 8.62 0.70
C GLY A 21 1.13 8.74 1.18
N ALA A 22 0.29 9.57 0.56
CA ALA A 22 -1.13 9.63 0.89
C ALA A 22 -1.81 8.27 0.70
N LEU A 23 -1.66 7.67 -0.49
CA LEU A 23 -2.22 6.36 -0.78
C LEU A 23 -1.73 5.29 0.20
N TYR A 24 -0.42 5.29 0.49
CA TYR A 24 0.17 4.44 1.51
C TYR A 24 -0.49 4.66 2.88
N GLY A 25 -0.57 5.91 3.32
CA GLY A 25 -1.04 6.29 4.64
C GLY A 25 -2.49 5.91 4.87
N GLY A 26 -3.36 6.15 3.89
CA GLY A 26 -4.77 5.75 3.95
C GLY A 26 -4.96 4.24 3.95
N PHE A 27 -4.18 3.50 3.14
CA PHE A 27 -4.24 2.04 3.13
C PHE A 27 -3.66 1.44 4.43
N PHE A 28 -2.57 2.02 4.94
CA PHE A 28 -1.96 1.67 6.22
C PHE A 28 -2.93 1.89 7.38
N SER A 29 -3.55 3.07 7.49
CA SER A 29 -4.47 3.38 8.61
C SER A 29 -5.69 2.48 8.58
N GLY A 30 -6.27 2.25 7.39
CA GLY A 30 -7.40 1.33 7.23
C GLY A 30 -7.08 -0.09 7.69
N LEU A 31 -5.95 -0.63 7.23
CA LEU A 31 -5.52 -1.99 7.60
C LEU A 31 -5.08 -2.07 9.07
N PHE A 32 -4.39 -1.06 9.57
CA PHE A 32 -3.97 -0.98 10.97
C PHE A 32 -5.18 -0.96 11.89
N GLY A 33 -6.15 -0.08 11.64
CA GLY A 33 -7.39 0.00 12.42
C GLY A 33 -8.15 -1.33 12.41
N TYR A 34 -8.28 -1.95 11.24
CA TYR A 34 -8.90 -3.28 11.12
C TYR A 34 -8.19 -4.35 11.98
N LEU A 35 -6.86 -4.37 11.98
CA LEU A 35 -6.07 -5.37 12.72
C LEU A 35 -6.06 -5.12 14.23
N VAL A 36 -6.11 -3.86 14.66
CA VAL A 36 -6.22 -3.50 16.09
C VAL A 36 -7.55 -3.99 16.68
N MET A 37 -8.62 -4.00 15.87
CA MET A 37 -9.93 -4.49 16.30
C MET A 37 -10.02 -6.02 16.44
N GLN A 38 -9.06 -6.79 15.92
CA GLN A 38 -9.09 -8.25 16.01
C GLN A 38 -8.66 -8.72 17.41
N GLU A 39 -9.58 -9.34 18.14
CA GLU A 39 -9.30 -9.90 19.46
C GLU A 39 -8.16 -10.94 19.41
N GLY A 40 -7.21 -10.84 20.35
CA GLY A 40 -6.11 -11.79 20.49
C GLY A 40 -4.87 -11.53 19.60
N ALA A 41 -4.89 -10.48 18.77
CA ALA A 41 -3.69 -10.05 18.06
C ALA A 41 -2.65 -9.46 19.02
N ALA A 42 -1.38 -9.84 18.86
CA ALA A 42 -0.29 -9.20 19.59
C ALA A 42 -0.16 -7.73 19.16
N SER A 43 0.21 -6.84 20.09
CA SER A 43 0.25 -5.38 19.87
C SER A 43 1.19 -4.94 18.73
N TRP A 44 2.18 -5.74 18.36
CA TRP A 44 3.11 -5.45 17.26
C TRP A 44 2.59 -5.90 15.89
N THR A 45 1.59 -6.79 15.85
CA THR A 45 1.07 -7.39 14.62
C THR A 45 0.44 -6.36 13.68
N PRO A 46 -0.41 -5.41 14.15
CA PRO A 46 -0.96 -4.37 13.28
C PRO A 46 0.12 -3.53 12.60
N TYR A 47 1.15 -3.13 13.35
CA TYR A 47 2.28 -2.38 12.82
C TYR A 47 3.00 -3.13 11.70
N LEU A 48 3.32 -4.42 11.93
CA LEU A 48 4.04 -5.24 10.96
C LEU A 48 3.21 -5.51 9.70
N ILE A 49 1.97 -5.97 9.86
CA ILE A 49 1.15 -6.38 8.72
C ILE A 49 0.71 -5.15 7.92
N ALA A 50 0.30 -4.06 8.58
CA ALA A 50 -0.07 -2.84 7.89
C ALA A 50 1.13 -2.27 7.11
N SER A 51 2.33 -2.19 7.71
CA SER A 51 3.50 -1.68 7.00
C SER A 51 3.90 -2.57 5.83
N LEU A 52 3.83 -3.89 6.00
CA LEU A 52 4.15 -4.90 4.98
C LEU A 52 3.21 -4.83 3.79
N VAL A 53 1.91 -4.90 4.02
CA VAL A 53 0.92 -4.94 2.93
C VAL A 53 0.87 -3.59 2.23
N SER A 54 0.81 -2.47 2.96
CA SER A 54 0.84 -1.13 2.38
C SER A 54 2.12 -0.90 1.56
N GLY A 55 3.28 -1.30 2.09
CA GLY A 55 4.55 -1.18 1.39
C GLY A 55 4.57 -1.97 0.08
N THR A 56 4.06 -3.21 0.13
CA THR A 56 3.96 -4.09 -1.04
C THR A 56 3.05 -3.51 -2.12
N VAL A 57 1.82 -3.12 -1.75
CA VAL A 57 0.80 -2.62 -2.68
C VAL A 57 1.25 -1.33 -3.34
N ILE A 58 1.79 -0.38 -2.57
CA ILE A 58 2.21 0.92 -3.10
C ILE A 58 3.46 0.80 -3.96
N ALA A 59 4.45 0.00 -3.54
CA ALA A 59 5.63 -0.24 -4.37
C ALA A 59 5.26 -0.91 -5.70
N ALA A 60 4.32 -1.86 -5.67
CA ALA A 60 3.77 -2.46 -6.88
C ALA A 60 3.01 -1.47 -7.76
N PHE A 61 2.23 -0.57 -7.15
CA PHE A 61 1.41 0.41 -7.86
C PHE A 61 2.25 1.40 -8.67
N PHE A 62 3.31 1.95 -8.06
CA PHE A 62 4.23 2.88 -8.73
C PHE A 62 5.29 2.17 -9.57
N GLY A 63 5.52 0.88 -9.31
CA GLY A 63 6.50 0.10 -10.02
C GLY A 63 6.04 -0.44 -11.38
N SER A 64 4.77 -0.84 -11.47
CA SER A 64 4.16 -1.42 -12.66
C SER A 64 2.73 -0.90 -12.85
N MET A 65 2.62 0.33 -13.36
CA MET A 65 1.37 1.08 -13.35
C MET A 65 0.25 0.37 -14.13
N LEU A 66 0.54 -0.23 -15.29
CA LEU A 66 -0.51 -0.88 -16.09
C LEU A 66 -1.04 -2.14 -15.42
N VAL A 67 -0.15 -2.97 -14.87
CA VAL A 67 -0.51 -4.16 -14.08
C VAL A 67 -1.33 -3.76 -12.84
N ALA A 68 -0.94 -2.68 -12.18
CA ALA A 68 -1.61 -2.16 -11.00
C ALA A 68 -3.01 -1.62 -11.30
N LEU A 69 -3.17 -0.87 -12.39
CA LEU A 69 -4.49 -0.42 -12.86
C LEU A 69 -5.39 -1.61 -13.21
N GLY A 70 -4.84 -2.63 -13.89
CA GLY A 70 -5.55 -3.87 -14.17
C GLY A 70 -6.06 -4.55 -12.90
N GLY A 71 -5.18 -4.73 -11.92
CA GLY A 71 -5.53 -5.31 -10.61
C GLY A 71 -6.58 -4.48 -9.89
N THR A 72 -6.44 -3.15 -9.90
CA THR A 72 -7.39 -2.22 -9.27
C THR A 72 -8.78 -2.34 -9.87
N LEU A 73 -8.90 -2.29 -11.20
CA LEU A 73 -10.18 -2.46 -11.89
C LEU A 73 -10.83 -3.81 -11.57
N THR A 74 -10.04 -4.89 -11.57
CA THR A 74 -10.53 -6.22 -11.21
C THR A 74 -10.99 -6.28 -9.75
N GLY A 75 -10.25 -5.68 -8.82
CA GLY A 75 -10.62 -5.60 -7.40
C GLY A 75 -11.94 -4.86 -7.19
N ILE A 76 -12.10 -3.69 -7.83
CA ILE A 76 -13.34 -2.89 -7.78
C ILE A 76 -14.52 -3.71 -8.30
N LEU A 77 -14.40 -4.29 -9.51
CA LEU A 77 -15.47 -5.06 -10.13
C LEU A 77 -15.84 -6.29 -9.29
N THR A 78 -14.84 -6.96 -8.71
CA THR A 78 -15.08 -8.14 -7.86
C THR A 78 -15.78 -7.73 -6.58
N ALA A 79 -15.36 -6.65 -5.91
CA ALA A 79 -16.00 -6.16 -4.70
C ALA A 79 -17.44 -5.73 -4.92
N ILE A 80 -17.71 -4.95 -5.97
CA ILE A 80 -19.08 -4.55 -6.32
C ILE A 80 -19.93 -5.78 -6.64
N SER A 81 -19.43 -6.69 -7.47
CA SER A 81 -20.17 -7.90 -7.84
C SER A 81 -20.44 -8.79 -6.63
N TYR A 82 -19.48 -8.91 -5.71
CA TYR A 82 -19.65 -9.68 -4.49
C TYR A 82 -20.71 -9.04 -3.58
N GLN A 83 -20.65 -7.73 -3.37
CA GLN A 83 -21.64 -7.02 -2.56
C GLN A 83 -23.07 -7.12 -3.15
N ILE A 84 -23.21 -7.17 -4.48
CA ILE A 84 -24.51 -7.37 -5.14
C ILE A 84 -25.01 -8.81 -5.01
N LEU A 85 -24.17 -9.79 -5.34
CA LEU A 85 -24.56 -11.20 -5.44
C LEU A 85 -24.64 -11.90 -4.08
N PHE A 86 -23.83 -11.46 -3.12
CA PHE A 86 -23.63 -12.07 -1.82
C PHE A 86 -23.89 -11.07 -0.68
N ALA A 87 -24.79 -10.11 -0.89
CA ALA A 87 -25.11 -9.04 0.08
C ALA A 87 -25.40 -9.56 1.51
N THR A 88 -25.91 -10.79 1.64
CA THR A 88 -26.23 -11.42 2.92
C THR A 88 -25.10 -12.28 3.49
N TYR A 89 -24.06 -12.60 2.72
CA TYR A 89 -22.96 -13.48 3.12
C TYR A 89 -21.69 -12.67 3.39
N HIS A 90 -21.28 -12.62 4.65
CA HIS A 90 -20.11 -11.86 5.10
C HIS A 90 -18.88 -12.78 5.13
N GLN A 91 -18.37 -13.18 3.96
CA GLN A 91 -17.19 -14.05 3.83
C GLN A 91 -16.03 -13.30 3.16
N PRO A 92 -15.26 -12.49 3.91
CA PRO A 92 -14.18 -11.68 3.35
C PRO A 92 -13.14 -12.55 2.64
N LEU A 93 -12.86 -13.75 3.13
CA LEU A 93 -11.88 -14.65 2.52
C LEU A 93 -12.28 -15.07 1.09
N LEU A 94 -13.57 -15.28 0.83
CA LEU A 94 -14.07 -15.62 -0.50
C LEU A 94 -13.95 -14.43 -1.46
N LEU A 95 -14.27 -13.23 -0.99
CA LEU A 95 -14.08 -12.00 -1.76
C LEU A 95 -12.60 -11.78 -2.10
N LEU A 96 -11.71 -11.83 -1.11
CA LEU A 96 -10.29 -11.61 -1.33
C LEU A 96 -9.67 -12.69 -2.21
N GLY A 97 -10.05 -13.96 -2.00
CA GLY A 97 -9.58 -15.08 -2.82
C GLY A 97 -10.04 -14.98 -4.27
N SER A 98 -11.31 -14.63 -4.50
CA SER A 98 -11.82 -14.43 -5.87
C SER A 98 -11.20 -13.21 -6.54
N ALA A 99 -11.05 -12.09 -5.83
CA ALA A 99 -10.39 -10.89 -6.35
C ALA A 99 -8.93 -11.17 -6.71
N PHE A 100 -8.21 -11.91 -5.86
CA PHE A 100 -6.84 -12.35 -6.13
C PHE A 100 -6.75 -13.20 -7.40
N LEU A 101 -7.57 -14.25 -7.51
CA LEU A 101 -7.53 -15.16 -8.66
C LEU A 101 -7.93 -14.45 -9.96
N LEU A 102 -9.00 -13.63 -9.94
CA LEU A 102 -9.41 -12.84 -11.09
C LEU A 102 -8.36 -11.80 -11.47
N GLY A 103 -7.73 -11.17 -10.47
CA GLY A 103 -6.63 -10.24 -10.68
C GLY A 103 -5.43 -10.91 -11.33
N MET A 104 -5.07 -12.15 -10.92
CA MET A 104 -4.04 -12.92 -11.59
C MET A 104 -4.37 -13.17 -13.07
N VAL A 105 -5.60 -13.57 -13.37
CA VAL A 105 -6.06 -13.77 -14.75
C VAL A 105 -5.95 -12.47 -15.54
N ALA A 106 -6.46 -11.36 -15.01
CA ALA A 106 -6.37 -10.04 -15.64
C ALA A 106 -4.91 -9.63 -15.89
N GLY A 107 -4.05 -9.82 -14.89
CA GLY A 107 -2.62 -9.50 -14.95
C GLY A 107 -1.90 -10.23 -16.09
N THR A 108 -2.31 -11.44 -16.49
CA THR A 108 -1.71 -12.11 -17.65
C THR A 108 -1.86 -11.32 -18.96
N PHE A 109 -2.93 -10.54 -19.11
CA PHE A 109 -3.15 -9.68 -20.29
C PHE A 109 -2.32 -8.41 -20.24
N PHE A 110 -2.18 -7.79 -19.07
CA PHE A 110 -1.40 -6.56 -18.89
C PHE A 110 0.11 -6.82 -18.97
N THR A 111 0.57 -7.93 -18.40
CA THR A 111 1.99 -8.32 -18.42
C THR A 111 2.50 -8.49 -19.83
N ARG A 112 1.67 -9.03 -20.75
CA ARG A 112 2.04 -9.19 -22.18
C ARG A 112 2.30 -7.87 -22.91
N ARG A 113 1.78 -6.75 -22.41
CA ARG A 113 1.94 -5.42 -23.01
C ARG A 113 3.08 -4.59 -22.40
N GLU A 114 3.57 -4.97 -21.22
CA GLU A 114 4.55 -4.20 -20.43
C GLU A 114 5.99 -4.79 -20.51
N ILE A 115 6.23 -5.75 -21.41
CA ILE A 115 7.48 -6.55 -21.45
C ILE A 115 8.63 -5.76 -22.09
N HIS A 116 9.45 -5.12 -21.26
CA HIS A 116 10.91 -5.35 -21.22
C HIS A 116 11.61 -4.64 -20.04
N GLU A 117 11.00 -3.62 -19.42
CA GLU A 117 11.71 -2.80 -18.40
C GLU A 117 11.08 -2.82 -17.01
N SER A 118 9.76 -3.06 -16.87
CA SER A 118 9.14 -3.09 -15.54
C SER A 118 9.47 -4.41 -14.83
N GLN A 119 9.89 -4.34 -13.56
CA GLN A 119 10.11 -5.51 -12.69
C GLN A 119 9.06 -5.53 -11.55
N PRO A 120 7.76 -5.78 -11.85
CA PRO A 120 6.66 -5.69 -10.89
C PRO A 120 6.94 -6.45 -9.60
N LEU A 121 7.43 -7.69 -9.75
CA LEU A 121 7.67 -8.57 -8.61
C LEU A 121 8.83 -8.08 -7.75
N ALA A 122 9.89 -7.54 -8.36
CA ALA A 122 11.04 -7.00 -7.62
C ALA A 122 10.65 -5.76 -6.82
N GLN A 123 9.82 -4.89 -7.40
CA GLN A 123 9.31 -3.69 -6.73
C GLN A 123 8.35 -4.06 -5.59
N ALA A 124 7.40 -4.96 -5.83
CA ALA A 124 6.51 -5.47 -4.79
C ALA A 124 7.31 -6.14 -3.65
N ALA A 125 8.31 -6.95 -3.98
CA ALA A 125 9.17 -7.60 -2.98
C ALA A 125 10.05 -6.61 -2.22
N ALA A 126 10.54 -5.54 -2.86
CA ALA A 126 11.25 -4.46 -2.17
C ALA A 126 10.32 -3.70 -1.21
N GLY A 127 9.07 -3.46 -1.62
CA GLY A 127 8.03 -2.89 -0.75
C GLY A 127 7.71 -3.78 0.45
N LEU A 128 7.60 -5.09 0.21
CA LEU A 128 7.42 -6.10 1.25
C LEU A 128 8.58 -6.11 2.24
N ALA A 129 9.82 -6.14 1.73
CA ALA A 129 11.03 -6.09 2.56
C ALA A 129 11.11 -4.78 3.36
N GLY A 130 10.75 -3.65 2.74
CA GLY A 130 10.70 -2.35 3.39
C GLY A 130 9.66 -2.31 4.52
N GLY A 131 8.47 -2.85 4.28
CA GLY A 131 7.42 -2.97 5.27
C GLY A 131 7.77 -3.92 6.42
N LEU A 132 8.38 -5.06 6.11
CA LEU A 132 8.86 -6.03 7.10
C LEU A 132 9.91 -5.42 8.04
N ALA A 133 10.84 -4.62 7.50
CA ALA A 133 11.86 -3.93 8.29
C ALA A 133 11.28 -2.75 9.08
N ALA A 134 10.37 -1.99 8.47
CA ALA A 134 9.78 -0.80 9.11
C ALA A 134 8.83 -1.15 10.25
N GLY A 135 8.05 -2.23 10.14
CA GLY A 135 7.01 -2.59 11.10
C GLY A 135 7.49 -2.71 12.55
N PRO A 136 8.53 -3.52 12.84
CA PRO A 136 9.07 -3.66 14.18
C PRO A 136 9.65 -2.34 14.73
N ILE A 137 10.31 -1.56 13.88
CA ILE A 137 10.86 -0.25 14.27
C ILE A 137 9.72 0.72 14.60
N LEU A 138 8.68 0.74 13.77
CA LEU A 138 7.51 1.55 13.97
C LEU A 138 6.79 1.19 15.27
N PHE A 139 6.63 -0.10 15.56
CA PHE A 139 6.09 -0.56 16.84
C PHE A 139 6.91 -0.06 18.03
N LEU A 140 8.24 -0.19 17.97
CA LEU A 140 9.13 0.29 19.04
C LEU A 140 9.02 1.81 19.22
N VAL A 141 9.08 2.57 18.13
CA VAL A 141 8.99 4.04 18.15
C VAL A 141 7.64 4.50 18.68
N ALA A 142 6.54 3.95 18.15
CA ALA A 142 5.19 4.29 18.57
C ALA A 142 5.00 4.02 20.07
N ARG A 143 5.52 2.90 20.55
CA ARG A 143 5.45 2.55 21.98
C ARG A 143 6.29 3.45 22.86
N THR A 144 7.48 3.84 22.42
CA THR A 144 8.38 4.71 23.22
C THR A 144 7.94 6.17 23.27
N LEU A 145 7.26 6.64 22.22
CA LEU A 145 6.81 8.03 22.09
C LEU A 145 5.31 8.20 22.35
N GLU A 146 4.63 7.13 22.77
CA GLU A 146 3.19 7.09 23.05
C GLU A 146 2.34 7.62 21.87
N LEU A 147 2.73 7.27 20.65
CA LEU A 147 2.08 7.73 19.42
C LEU A 147 0.88 6.87 18.99
N ASP A 148 0.52 5.86 19.78
CA ASP A 148 -0.50 4.84 19.45
C ASP A 148 -1.86 5.47 19.01
N GLU A 149 -2.18 6.67 19.51
CA GLU A 149 -3.44 7.39 19.22
C GLU A 149 -3.32 8.43 18.08
N VAL A 150 -2.11 8.71 17.59
CA VAL A 150 -1.87 9.77 16.60
C VAL A 150 -1.64 9.16 15.22
N MET A 151 -2.73 8.76 14.56
CA MET A 151 -2.69 8.07 13.27
C MET A 151 -1.85 8.82 12.22
N ALA A 152 -1.99 10.14 12.13
CA ALA A 152 -1.21 10.95 11.19
C ALA A 152 0.31 10.85 11.44
N ALA A 153 0.75 10.79 12.70
CA ALA A 153 2.17 10.66 13.03
C ALA A 153 2.69 9.25 12.71
N ILE A 154 1.92 8.21 13.07
CA ILE A 154 2.27 6.82 12.74
C ILE A 154 2.35 6.64 11.21
N SER A 155 1.37 7.13 10.46
CA SER A 155 1.37 7.05 8.99
C SER A 155 2.55 7.82 8.37
N ALA A 156 2.91 8.99 8.89
CA ALA A 156 4.07 9.76 8.41
C ALA A 156 5.40 9.04 8.67
N LEU A 157 5.56 8.44 9.85
CA LEU A 157 6.75 7.66 10.21
C LEU A 157 6.85 6.37 9.39
N SER A 158 5.73 5.65 9.27
CA SER A 158 5.66 4.39 8.56
C SER A 158 6.04 4.54 7.08
N VAL A 159 5.46 5.51 6.36
CA VAL A 159 5.80 5.76 4.95
C VAL A 159 7.28 6.15 4.79
N SER A 160 7.82 6.95 5.72
CA SER A 160 9.21 7.39 5.68
C SER A 160 10.16 6.21 5.89
N LEU A 161 9.89 5.34 6.87
CA LEU A 161 10.67 4.15 7.16
C LEU A 161 10.58 3.13 6.02
N VAL A 162 9.38 2.84 5.53
CA VAL A 162 9.18 1.92 4.41
C VAL A 162 9.86 2.45 3.16
N GLY A 163 9.74 3.74 2.85
CA GLY A 163 10.43 4.36 1.73
C GLY A 163 11.96 4.25 1.83
N LEU A 164 12.52 4.50 3.02
CA LEU A 164 13.96 4.35 3.26
C LEU A 164 14.43 2.91 3.01
N PHE A 165 13.77 1.93 3.63
CA PHE A 165 14.13 0.52 3.44
C PHE A 165 13.85 0.02 2.03
N TYR A 166 12.81 0.55 1.37
CA TYR A 166 12.52 0.26 -0.03
C TYR A 166 13.68 0.68 -0.94
N VAL A 167 14.23 1.89 -0.76
CA VAL A 167 15.37 2.38 -1.56
C VAL A 167 16.59 1.48 -1.39
N VAL A 168 16.83 0.96 -0.18
CA VAL A 168 17.90 -0.01 0.06
C VAL A 168 17.58 -1.36 -0.59
N ALA A 169 16.36 -1.86 -0.40
CA ALA A 169 15.92 -3.16 -0.89
C ALA A 169 15.93 -3.23 -2.42
N ILE A 170 15.40 -2.23 -3.10
CA ILE A 170 15.31 -2.19 -4.57
C ILE A 170 16.68 -2.14 -5.24
N LYS A 171 17.74 -1.71 -4.53
CA LYS A 171 19.11 -1.76 -5.05
C LYS A 171 19.69 -3.19 -5.06
N HIS A 172 19.20 -4.06 -4.18
CA HIS A 172 19.78 -5.38 -3.96
C HIS A 172 18.90 -6.54 -4.49
N LEU A 173 17.57 -6.38 -4.52
CA LEU A 173 16.64 -7.43 -4.95
C LEU A 173 16.59 -7.73 -6.46
N PRO A 174 16.76 -6.77 -7.39
CA PRO A 174 16.65 -7.02 -8.83
C PRO A 174 17.57 -8.13 -9.35
N GLY A 175 18.76 -8.27 -8.76
CA GLY A 175 19.71 -9.32 -9.16
C GLY A 175 19.21 -10.74 -8.84
N ILE A 176 18.36 -10.89 -7.82
CA ILE A 176 17.87 -12.19 -7.33
C ILE A 176 16.59 -12.60 -8.06
N LEU A 177 15.73 -11.62 -8.36
CA LEU A 177 14.40 -11.85 -8.94
C LEU A 177 14.34 -11.73 -10.47
N ARG A 178 15.48 -11.58 -11.15
CA ARG A 178 15.60 -11.54 -12.62
C ARG A 178 15.52 -12.92 -13.32
N GLN A 179 15.21 -13.99 -12.59
CA GLN A 179 15.11 -15.32 -13.19
C GLN A 179 13.81 -15.48 -13.98
N GLY A 180 13.84 -16.08 -15.19
CA GLY A 180 12.74 -16.07 -16.17
C GLY A 180 11.36 -16.62 -15.73
N VAL A 181 11.24 -17.19 -14.53
CA VAL A 181 9.94 -17.52 -13.90
C VAL A 181 9.29 -16.26 -13.29
N ALA A 182 10.07 -15.39 -12.66
CA ALA A 182 9.60 -14.15 -12.05
C ALA A 182 9.08 -13.16 -13.11
N GLU A 183 9.66 -13.14 -14.31
CA GLU A 183 9.18 -12.32 -15.43
C GLU A 183 7.78 -12.76 -15.90
N LYS A 184 7.50 -14.07 -15.89
CA LYS A 184 6.22 -14.61 -16.38
C LYS A 184 5.09 -14.51 -15.34
N ILE A 185 5.41 -14.66 -14.07
CA ILE A 185 4.43 -14.74 -12.98
C ILE A 185 4.32 -13.41 -12.22
N GLY A 186 5.31 -12.54 -12.33
CA GLY A 186 5.37 -11.30 -11.57
C GLY A 186 4.19 -10.38 -11.81
N GLY A 187 3.88 -10.07 -13.07
CA GLY A 187 2.73 -9.22 -13.39
C GLY A 187 1.37 -9.83 -12.98
N PRO A 188 1.06 -11.10 -13.30
CA PRO A 188 -0.14 -11.76 -12.79
C PRO A 188 -0.26 -11.73 -11.25
N LEU A 189 0.80 -12.12 -10.54
CA LEU A 189 0.80 -12.20 -9.09
C LEU A 189 0.58 -10.81 -8.45
N VAL A 190 1.30 -9.80 -8.94
CA VAL A 190 1.16 -8.43 -8.46
C VAL A 190 -0.25 -7.89 -8.74
N SER A 191 -0.79 -8.15 -9.92
CA SER A 191 -2.17 -7.78 -10.25
C SER A 191 -3.18 -8.42 -9.30
N GLY A 192 -3.00 -9.70 -8.97
CA GLY A 192 -3.81 -10.42 -7.98
C GLY A 192 -3.72 -9.80 -6.58
N ILE A 193 -2.51 -9.49 -6.10
CA ILE A 193 -2.30 -8.84 -4.80
C ILE A 193 -3.03 -7.50 -4.73
N ILE A 194 -2.88 -6.67 -5.77
CA ILE A 194 -3.55 -5.37 -5.85
C ILE A 194 -5.07 -5.52 -5.92
N ALA A 195 -5.57 -6.47 -6.71
CA ALA A 195 -7.00 -6.75 -6.80
C ALA A 195 -7.60 -7.15 -5.45
N ALA A 196 -6.92 -8.01 -4.69
CA ALA A 196 -7.34 -8.39 -3.35
C ALA A 196 -7.29 -7.20 -2.38
N ALA A 197 -6.22 -6.42 -2.39
CA ALA A 197 -6.08 -5.22 -1.56
C ALA A 197 -7.20 -4.21 -1.81
N VAL A 198 -7.50 -3.92 -3.08
CA VAL A 198 -8.57 -3.01 -3.46
C VAL A 198 -9.94 -3.58 -3.09
N ALA A 199 -10.15 -4.88 -3.29
CA ALA A 199 -11.39 -5.53 -2.85
C ALA A 199 -11.59 -5.45 -1.32
N ALA A 200 -10.50 -5.57 -0.54
CA ALA A 200 -10.54 -5.40 0.91
C ALA A 200 -11.00 -4.00 1.32
N VAL A 201 -10.50 -2.95 0.64
CA VAL A 201 -10.91 -1.56 0.91
C VAL A 201 -12.40 -1.37 0.65
N PHE A 202 -12.90 -1.84 -0.50
CA PHE A 202 -14.33 -1.74 -0.82
C PHE A 202 -15.21 -2.57 0.10
N TRP A 203 -14.70 -3.70 0.59
CA TRP A 203 -15.38 -4.48 1.61
C TRP A 203 -15.49 -3.72 2.92
N LEU A 204 -14.41 -3.12 3.41
CA LEU A 204 -14.40 -2.33 4.63
C LEU A 204 -15.35 -1.12 4.55
N ILE A 205 -15.36 -0.44 3.40
CA ILE A 205 -16.34 0.61 3.09
C ILE A 205 -17.76 0.05 3.12
N GLY A 206 -18.00 -1.08 2.45
CA GLY A 206 -19.30 -1.76 2.42
C GLY A 206 -19.82 -2.09 3.81
N GLU A 207 -19.00 -2.72 4.66
CA GLU A 207 -19.34 -3.08 6.05
C GLU A 207 -19.60 -1.84 6.93
N SER A 208 -18.95 -0.71 6.63
CA SER A 208 -19.18 0.53 7.38
C SER A 208 -20.57 1.12 7.10
N TYR A 209 -21.11 0.95 5.88
CA TYR A 209 -22.39 1.54 5.46
C TYR A 209 -23.58 0.55 5.41
N MET A 210 -23.33 -0.74 5.25
CA MET A 210 -24.38 -1.77 5.06
C MET A 210 -24.93 -2.31 6.38
N VAL A 211 -24.21 -2.17 7.48
CA VAL A 211 -24.72 -2.48 8.82
C VAL A 211 -25.67 -1.34 9.23
N ILE A 212 -26.96 -1.49 8.88
CA ILE A 212 -28.01 -0.61 9.40
C ILE A 212 -28.01 -0.80 10.92
N PRO A 213 -27.78 0.26 11.71
CA PRO A 213 -27.84 0.17 13.15
C PRO A 213 -29.24 -0.25 13.58
N LEU A 214 -29.44 -1.51 13.94
CA LEU A 214 -30.48 -1.83 14.89
C LEU A 214 -30.10 -1.06 16.16
N TYR A 215 -30.89 -0.03 16.51
CA TYR A 215 -30.73 0.80 17.71
C TYR A 215 -29.66 1.92 17.67
N GLY A 216 -29.33 2.50 16.51
CA GLY A 216 -28.52 3.72 16.46
C GLY A 216 -27.07 3.60 16.93
N GLN A 217 -26.53 2.38 16.99
CA GLN A 217 -25.12 2.12 17.21
C GLN A 217 -24.32 2.32 15.91
N GLU A 218 -23.28 3.15 15.94
CA GLU A 218 -22.35 3.28 14.81
C GLU A 218 -21.69 1.94 14.48
N SER A 219 -21.45 1.67 13.19
CA SER A 219 -20.71 0.48 12.74
C SER A 219 -19.34 0.46 13.43
N SER A 220 -18.91 -0.72 13.90
CA SER A 220 -17.58 -0.88 14.49
C SER A 220 -16.45 -0.46 13.52
N TYR A 221 -16.71 -0.45 12.21
CA TYR A 221 -15.75 -0.04 11.18
C TYR A 221 -15.75 1.47 10.89
N GLN A 222 -16.72 2.22 11.41
CA GLN A 222 -16.81 3.67 11.19
C GLN A 222 -15.58 4.40 11.74
N ALA A 223 -15.09 4.02 12.91
CA ALA A 223 -13.86 4.57 13.50
C ALA A 223 -12.64 4.41 12.58
N ILE A 224 -12.56 3.32 11.81
CA ILE A 224 -11.47 3.10 10.83
C ILE A 224 -11.57 4.10 9.67
N LEU A 225 -12.80 4.36 9.19
CA LEU A 225 -13.01 5.34 8.13
C LEU A 225 -12.72 6.76 8.61
N ASP A 226 -13.02 7.08 9.87
CA ASP A 226 -12.78 8.40 10.45
C ASP A 226 -11.26 8.67 10.64
N ASP A 227 -10.47 7.64 10.91
CA ASP A 227 -9.01 7.73 11.00
C ASP A 227 -8.30 7.74 9.64
N THR A 228 -8.98 7.29 8.57
CA THR A 228 -8.40 7.18 7.22
C THR A 228 -7.93 8.54 6.65
N PRO A 229 -8.69 9.64 6.77
CA PRO A 229 -8.23 10.98 6.41
C PRO A 229 -6.93 11.42 7.12
N PHE A 230 -6.78 11.09 8.41
CA PHE A 230 -5.56 11.40 9.15
C PHE A 230 -4.38 10.54 8.68
N GLY A 231 -4.63 9.27 8.37
CA GLY A 231 -3.64 8.40 7.73
C GLY A 231 -3.19 8.93 6.37
N LEU A 232 -4.13 9.36 5.51
CA LEU A 232 -3.86 10.00 4.22
C LEU A 232 -2.99 11.24 4.39
N LEU A 233 -3.35 12.14 5.32
CA LEU A 233 -2.60 13.37 5.57
C LEU A 233 -1.20 13.09 6.13
N GLY A 234 -1.10 12.19 7.11
CA GLY A 234 0.17 11.76 7.68
C GLY A 234 1.09 11.16 6.62
N GLY A 235 0.55 10.25 5.81
CA GLY A 235 1.25 9.66 4.69
C GLY A 235 1.69 10.70 3.65
N ALA A 236 0.85 11.68 3.32
CA ALA A 236 1.19 12.76 2.40
C ALA A 236 2.37 13.60 2.93
N LEU A 237 2.34 13.96 4.22
CA LEU A 237 3.40 14.72 4.87
C LEU A 237 4.71 13.94 4.95
N GLY A 238 4.65 12.68 5.37
CA GLY A 238 5.82 11.80 5.43
C GLY A 238 6.43 11.56 4.05
N GLY A 239 5.58 11.32 3.05
CA GLY A 239 5.99 11.18 1.64
C GLY A 239 6.63 12.47 1.10
N ALA A 240 5.99 13.62 1.29
CA ALA A 240 6.54 14.91 0.87
C ALA A 240 7.91 15.19 1.48
N PHE A 241 8.04 14.96 2.79
CA PHE A 241 9.29 15.14 3.52
C PHE A 241 10.37 14.17 3.02
N GLY A 242 10.05 12.88 2.89
CA GLY A 242 10.96 11.87 2.37
C GLY A 242 11.44 12.20 0.96
N GLY A 243 10.53 12.56 0.06
CA GLY A 243 10.84 12.94 -1.31
C GLY A 243 11.74 14.18 -1.40
N ALA A 244 11.46 15.21 -0.59
CA ALA A 244 12.29 16.40 -0.50
C ALA A 244 13.70 16.09 0.03
N MET A 245 13.80 15.26 1.08
CA MET A 245 15.08 14.85 1.65
C MET A 245 15.93 14.06 0.66
N LEU A 246 15.34 13.13 -0.09
CA LEU A 246 16.04 12.38 -1.13
C LEU A 246 16.64 13.31 -2.20
N GLU A 247 15.91 14.35 -2.62
CA GLU A 247 16.45 15.35 -3.57
C GLU A 247 17.56 16.19 -2.96
N ILE A 248 17.40 16.63 -1.70
CA ILE A 248 18.40 17.44 -1.00
C ILE A 248 19.71 16.67 -0.82
N LEU A 249 19.62 15.36 -0.54
CA LEU A 249 20.77 14.46 -0.40
C LEU A 249 21.35 14.01 -1.75
N GLY A 250 20.76 14.42 -2.88
CA GLY A 250 21.23 14.09 -4.22
C GLY A 250 20.93 12.65 -4.66
N ILE A 251 20.02 11.95 -3.98
CA ILE A 251 19.62 10.59 -4.33
C ILE A 251 18.63 10.66 -5.49
N ARG A 252 19.10 10.28 -6.68
CA ARG A 252 18.30 10.19 -7.90
C ARG A 252 17.81 8.75 -8.10
N LEU A 253 16.55 8.50 -7.76
CA LEU A 253 15.90 7.21 -8.06
C LEU A 253 15.76 6.96 -9.58
N GLU A 254 15.64 8.02 -10.38
CA GLU A 254 15.51 7.94 -11.85
C GLU A 254 16.70 7.25 -12.53
N GLU A 255 17.91 7.37 -11.98
CA GLU A 255 19.12 6.72 -12.50
C GLU A 255 19.24 5.24 -12.11
N HIS A 256 18.35 4.73 -11.24
CA HIS A 256 18.43 3.37 -10.67
C HIS A 256 17.27 2.45 -11.06
N ILE A 257 16.25 2.96 -11.77
CA ILE A 257 15.08 2.19 -12.23
C ILE A 257 15.23 1.73 -13.69
N THR A 258 16.21 2.28 -14.43
CA THR A 258 16.60 1.85 -15.80
C THR A 258 17.67 0.77 -15.78
#